data_AF-A0A661ZAM3-F1
#
_entry.id   AF-A0A661ZAM3-F1
#
_cell.length_a   1.000
_cell.length_b   1.000
_cell.length_c   1.000
_cell.angle_alpha   90.00
_cell.angle_beta   90.00
_cell.angle_gamma   90.00
#
_symmetry.space_group_name_H-M   'P 1'
#
loop_
_entity.id
_entity.type
_entity.pdbx_description
1 polymer ?
#
loop_
_entity_poly.entity_id
_entity_poly.type
_entity_poly.pdbx_seq_one_letter_code
_entity_poly.pdbx_strand_id
1 'polypeptide(L)'
;NENIEKILSNFGDISDSLSASGFVNIIHNADTAIFKLNTVLNKIEKGEGSLGLLIQDEKLYNELKKASSDLDDLLLDIKNNPKRYVRFSAVDFGKKIIIQSSDSIPKNE
;
A
#
# COMPACT_ATOMS: atom_id res chain seq x y z
N ASN A 1 10.36 -65.24 11.31
CA ASN A 1 9.22 -64.76 10.51
C ASN A 1 8.70 -63.40 10.93
N GLU A 2 8.43 -63.14 12.22
CA GLU A 2 7.80 -61.88 12.68
C GLU A 2 8.48 -60.57 12.23
N ASN A 3 9.82 -60.55 12.17
CA ASN A 3 10.53 -59.34 11.71
C ASN A 3 10.32 -59.06 10.21
N ILE A 4 10.16 -60.10 9.39
CA ILE A 4 9.87 -59.95 7.96
C ILE A 4 8.43 -59.45 7.78
N GLU A 5 7.48 -59.96 8.56
CA GLU A 5 6.10 -59.51 8.54
C GLU A 5 5.95 -58.04 8.95
N LYS A 6 6.68 -57.59 9.98
CA LYS A 6 6.71 -56.17 10.38
C LYS A 6 7.28 -55.27 9.30
N ILE A 7 8.37 -55.69 8.64
CA ILE A 7 8.96 -54.91 7.53
C ILE A 7 7.98 -54.80 6.37
N LEU A 8 7.31 -55.90 6.01
CA LEU A 8 6.32 -55.91 4.93
C LEU A 8 5.09 -55.07 5.27
N SER A 9 4.62 -55.10 6.52
CA SER A 9 3.53 -54.25 7.01
C SER A 9 3.91 -52.77 6.92
N ASN A 10 5.07 -52.39 7.47
CA ASN A 10 5.54 -51.01 7.45
C ASN A 10 5.74 -50.51 6.01
N PHE A 11 6.22 -51.37 5.10
CA PHE A 11 6.37 -51.01 3.70
C PHE A 11 5.01 -50.78 3.01
N GLY A 12 4.00 -51.60 3.32
CA GLY A 12 2.62 -51.40 2.89
C GLY A 12 2.07 -50.06 3.36
N ASP A 13 2.17 -49.77 4.66
CA ASP A 13 1.70 -48.51 5.25
C ASP A 13 2.40 -47.29 4.62
N ILE A 14 3.71 -47.36 4.37
CA ILE A 14 4.47 -46.29 3.71
C ILE A 14 4.03 -46.13 2.25
N SER A 15 3.85 -47.23 1.52
CA SER A 15 3.41 -47.21 0.12
C SER A 15 2.00 -46.64 -0.03
N ASP A 16 1.09 -47.05 0.85
CA ASP A 16 -0.30 -46.56 0.87
C ASP A 16 -0.35 -45.08 1.28
N SER A 17 0.44 -44.69 2.29
CA SER A 17 0.55 -43.29 2.72
C SER A 17 1.16 -42.41 1.61
N LEU A 18 2.17 -42.89 0.89
CA LEU A 18 2.76 -42.17 -0.25
C LEU A 18 1.73 -42.00 -1.39
N SER A 19 0.99 -43.06 -1.70
CA SER A 19 -0.06 -43.06 -2.73
C SER A 19 -1.23 -42.14 -2.36
N ALA A 20 -1.58 -42.06 -1.07
CA ALA A 20 -2.66 -41.21 -0.56
C ALA A 20 -2.24 -39.75 -0.29
N SER A 21 -0.95 -39.47 -0.05
CA SER A 21 -0.46 -38.16 0.42
C SER A 21 -0.51 -37.03 -0.63
N GLY A 22 -0.77 -37.34 -1.89
CA GLY A 22 -0.75 -36.34 -2.96
C GLY A 22 0.62 -35.70 -3.20
N PHE A 23 1.70 -36.29 -2.67
CA PHE A 23 3.06 -35.78 -2.76
C PHE A 23 3.49 -35.48 -4.20
N VAL A 24 3.13 -36.35 -5.14
CA VAL A 24 3.36 -36.15 -6.58
C VAL A 24 2.70 -34.86 -7.08
N ASN A 25 1.48 -34.56 -6.63
CA ASN A 25 0.77 -33.35 -7.02
C ASN A 25 1.41 -32.10 -6.40
N ILE A 26 1.93 -32.18 -5.18
CA ILE A 26 2.63 -31.07 -4.53
C ILE A 26 3.93 -30.74 -5.28
N ILE A 27 4.73 -31.74 -5.64
CA ILE A 27 5.95 -31.55 -6.44
C ILE A 27 5.58 -30.92 -7.79
N HIS A 28 4.55 -31.43 -8.46
CA HIS A 28 4.11 -30.88 -9.75
C HIS A 28 3.60 -29.43 -9.64
N ASN A 29 2.85 -29.12 -8.57
CA ASN A 29 2.37 -27.77 -8.30
C ASN A 29 3.52 -26.81 -7.96
N ALA A 30 4.53 -27.27 -7.22
CA ALA A 30 5.72 -26.50 -6.90
C ALA A 30 6.53 -26.17 -8.17
N ASP A 31 6.79 -27.16 -9.02
CA ASP A 31 7.45 -26.97 -10.31
C ASP A 31 6.71 -25.94 -11.18
N THR A 32 5.39 -26.07 -11.25
CA THR A 32 4.53 -25.13 -12.00
C THR A 32 4.60 -23.72 -11.42
N ALA A 33 4.60 -23.57 -10.10
CA ALA A 33 4.69 -22.27 -9.44
C ALA A 33 6.04 -21.60 -9.70
N ILE A 34 7.13 -22.36 -9.60
CA ILE A 34 8.49 -21.88 -9.90
C ILE A 34 8.58 -21.44 -11.36
N PHE A 35 8.04 -22.22 -12.29
CA PHE A 35 8.02 -21.87 -13.71
C PHE A 35 7.26 -20.56 -13.99
N LYS A 36 6.06 -20.41 -13.39
CA LYS A 36 5.26 -19.18 -13.52
C LYS A 36 5.97 -17.97 -12.91
N LEU A 37 6.60 -18.14 -11.75
CA LEU A 37 7.38 -17.09 -11.11
C LEU A 37 8.55 -16.64 -12.00
N ASN A 38 9.32 -17.58 -12.54
CA ASN A 38 10.41 -17.29 -13.47
C ASN A 38 9.91 -16.54 -14.72
N THR A 39 8.71 -16.88 -15.21
CA THR A 39 8.11 -16.19 -16.36
C THR A 39 7.76 -14.74 -16.03
N VAL A 40 7.20 -14.48 -14.85
CA VAL A 40 6.88 -13.12 -14.39
C VAL A 40 8.15 -12.30 -14.20
N LEU A 41 9.17 -12.87 -13.56
CA LEU A 41 10.47 -12.20 -13.35
C LEU A 41 11.15 -11.85 -14.68
N ASN A 42 11.13 -12.77 -15.66
CA ASN A 42 11.65 -12.49 -17.00
C ASN A 42 10.91 -11.35 -17.70
N LYS A 43 9.58 -11.29 -17.56
CA LYS A 43 8.78 -10.19 -18.14
C LYS A 43 9.12 -8.85 -17.49
N ILE A 44 9.32 -8.82 -16.17
CA ILE A 44 9.75 -7.62 -15.45
C ILE A 44 11.14 -7.17 -15.90
N GLU A 45 12.10 -8.09 -15.99
CA GLU A 45 13.47 -7.79 -16.45
C GLU A 45 13.49 -7.23 -17.87
N LYS A 46 12.61 -7.73 -18.75
CA LYS A 46 12.44 -7.24 -20.13
C LYS A 46 11.55 -6.00 -20.25
N GLY A 47 11.00 -5.50 -19.13
CA GLY A 47 10.07 -4.37 -19.11
C GLY A 47 8.72 -4.64 -19.78
N GLU A 48 8.32 -5.89 -19.93
CA GLU A 48 7.04 -6.28 -20.52
C GLU A 48 5.87 -6.14 -19.51
N GLY A 49 4.70 -5.71 -19.99
CA GLY A 49 3.49 -5.50 -19.18
C GLY A 49 3.50 -4.17 -18.41
N SER A 50 2.37 -3.77 -17.82
CA SER A 50 2.22 -2.42 -17.24
C SER A 50 3.23 -2.07 -16.15
N LEU A 51 3.66 -3.04 -15.35
CA LEU A 51 4.70 -2.87 -14.31
C LEU A 51 6.10 -2.78 -14.92
N GLY A 52 6.40 -3.60 -15.93
CA GLY A 52 7.67 -3.54 -16.65
C GLY A 52 7.82 -2.21 -17.40
N LEU A 53 6.75 -1.79 -18.09
CA LEU A 53 6.67 -0.50 -18.76
C LEU A 53 6.83 0.66 -17.77
N LEU A 54 6.20 0.60 -16.59
CA LEU A 54 6.32 1.64 -15.56
C LEU A 54 7.75 1.76 -15.01
N ILE A 55 8.42 0.64 -14.75
CA ILE A 55 9.76 0.60 -14.16
C ILE A 55 10.83 1.04 -15.18
N GLN A 56 10.63 0.70 -16.46
CA GLN A 56 11.61 0.97 -17.50
C GLN A 56 11.41 2.32 -18.21
N ASP A 57 10.35 3.05 -17.91
CA ASP A 57 10.06 4.33 -18.55
C ASP A 57 10.91 5.47 -17.94
N GLU A 58 12.01 5.79 -18.62
CA GLU A 58 12.81 7.00 -18.33
C GLU A 58 11.96 8.27 -18.31
N LYS A 59 10.85 8.32 -19.05
CA LYS A 59 9.93 9.46 -19.06
C LYS A 59 9.26 9.65 -17.71
N LEU A 60 8.81 8.58 -17.04
CA LEU A 60 8.22 8.69 -15.70
C LEU A 60 9.24 9.19 -14.68
N TYR A 61 10.46 8.67 -14.72
CA TYR A 61 11.55 9.17 -13.86
C TYR A 61 11.79 10.67 -14.09
N ASN A 62 11.85 11.11 -15.35
CA ASN A 62 12.04 12.50 -15.71
C ASN A 62 10.85 13.40 -15.31
N GLU A 63 9.62 12.94 -15.49
CA GLU A 63 8.40 13.64 -15.09
C GLU A 63 8.31 13.73 -13.56
N LEU A 64 8.65 12.68 -12.82
CA LEU A 64 8.67 12.69 -11.37
C LEU A 64 9.75 13.63 -10.83
N LYS A 65 10.95 13.61 -11.44
CA LYS A 65 12.03 14.56 -11.11
C LYS A 65 11.61 16.00 -11.36
N LYS A 66 10.93 16.27 -12.48
CA LYS A 66 10.40 17.59 -12.80
C LYS A 66 9.33 18.01 -11.78
N ALA A 67 8.38 17.13 -11.46
CA ALA A 67 7.35 17.39 -10.46
C ALA A 67 7.95 17.70 -9.08
N SER A 68 9.03 16.99 -8.70
CA SER A 68 9.78 17.28 -7.46
C SER A 68 10.42 18.66 -7.51
N SER A 69 11.01 19.06 -8.63
CA SER A 69 11.59 20.40 -8.81
C SER A 69 10.52 21.49 -8.75
N ASP A 70 9.39 21.29 -9.43
CA ASP A 70 8.27 22.25 -9.43
C ASP A 70 7.67 22.40 -8.02
N LEU A 71 7.64 21.31 -7.24
CA LEU A 71 7.24 21.33 -5.84
C LEU A 71 8.22 22.13 -4.97
N ASP A 72 9.52 21.93 -5.14
CA ASP A 72 10.54 22.69 -4.42
C ASP A 72 10.42 24.20 -4.70
N ASP A 73 10.19 24.57 -5.96
CA ASP A 73 9.95 25.95 -6.37
C ASP A 73 8.69 26.54 -5.73
N LEU A 74 7.59 25.76 -5.69
CA LEU A 74 6.37 26.16 -5.01
C LEU A 74 6.59 26.36 -3.50
N LEU A 75 7.29 25.45 -2.85
CA LEU A 75 7.59 25.54 -1.42
C LEU A 75 8.46 26.78 -1.11
N LEU A 76 9.41 27.08 -1.99
CA LEU A 76 10.24 28.27 -1.91
C LEU A 76 9.42 29.54 -2.10
N ASP A 77 8.46 29.56 -3.03
CA ASP A 77 7.57 30.70 -3.23
C ASP A 77 6.58 30.87 -2.08
N ILE A 78 6.05 29.79 -1.49
CA ILE A 78 5.23 29.86 -0.28
C ILE A 78 6.03 30.47 0.88
N LYS A 79 7.30 30.08 1.04
CA LYS A 79 8.19 30.63 2.06
C LYS A 79 8.44 32.13 1.85
N ASN A 80 8.66 32.56 0.61
CA ASN A 80 8.98 33.95 0.29
C ASN A 80 7.74 34.85 0.22
N ASN A 81 6.59 34.31 -0.21
CA ASN A 81 5.34 35.04 -0.44
C ASN A 81 4.14 34.40 0.28
N PRO A 82 4.19 34.19 1.62
CA PRO A 82 3.20 33.41 2.34
C PRO A 82 1.78 33.98 2.24
N LYS A 83 1.64 35.31 2.10
CA LYS A 83 0.34 35.99 1.94
C LYS A 83 -0.43 35.61 0.67
N ARG A 84 0.25 35.12 -0.38
CA ARG A 84 -0.40 34.67 -1.63
C ARG A 84 -1.08 33.32 -1.45
N TYR A 85 -0.52 32.45 -0.61
CA TYR A 85 -0.90 31.04 -0.50
C TYR A 85 -1.57 30.69 0.83
N VAL A 86 -1.39 31.51 1.86
CA VAL A 86 -2.02 31.34 3.18
C VAL A 86 -2.88 32.56 3.48
N ARG A 87 -4.20 32.39 3.34
CA ARG A 87 -5.20 33.38 3.76
C ARG A 87 -5.73 32.97 5.12
N PHE A 88 -5.20 33.58 6.18
CA PHE A 88 -5.80 33.46 7.51
C PHE A 88 -7.04 34.34 7.57
N SER A 89 -8.24 33.76 7.46
CA SER A 89 -9.46 34.43 7.91
C SER A 89 -9.50 34.41 9.44
N ALA A 90 -8.70 35.25 10.07
CA ALA A 90 -8.62 35.38 11.54
C ALA A 90 -9.68 36.36 12.11
N VAL A 91 -10.83 36.54 11.45
CA VAL A 91 -11.82 37.57 11.81
C VAL A 91 -13.24 37.00 11.89
N ASP A 92 -13.44 35.81 12.47
CA ASP A 92 -14.81 35.45 12.93
C ASP A 92 -14.87 34.54 14.17
N PHE A 93 -13.76 34.34 14.86
CA PHE A 93 -13.78 33.62 16.15
C PHE A 93 -13.98 34.61 17.30
N GLY A 94 -15.21 35.11 17.49
CA GLY A 94 -15.62 35.58 18.82
C GLY A 94 -16.32 36.94 18.98
N LYS A 95 -17.09 37.46 18.02
CA LYS A 95 -18.03 38.56 18.35
C LYS A 95 -19.22 38.02 19.16
N LYS A 96 -19.09 38.01 20.49
CA LYS A 96 -20.23 37.83 21.41
C LYS A 96 -21.03 39.13 21.44
N ILE A 97 -22.20 39.15 20.80
CA ILE A 97 -23.16 40.25 20.95
C ILE A 97 -23.78 40.13 22.33
N ILE A 98 -23.40 41.02 23.26
CA ILE A 98 -24.08 41.17 24.56
C ILE A 98 -25.20 42.19 24.35
N ILE A 99 -26.45 41.71 24.28
CA ILE A 99 -27.62 42.58 24.38
C ILE A 99 -27.78 42.91 25.87
N GLN A 100 -27.45 44.13 26.28
CA GLN A 100 -27.84 44.61 27.60
C GLN A 100 -29.37 44.77 27.61
N SER A 101 -30.05 43.91 28.38
CA SER A 101 -31.46 44.11 28.72
C SER A 101 -31.57 45.40 29.53
N SER A 102 -32.07 46.45 28.88
CA SER A 102 -32.41 47.73 29.51
C SER A 102 -33.72 47.59 30.29
N ASP A 103 -33.70 46.83 31.38
CA ASP A 103 -34.79 46.85 32.36
C ASP A 103 -34.24 47.34 33.69
N SER A 104 -34.27 48.66 33.86
CA SER A 104 -34.35 49.28 35.18
C SER A 104 -35.44 50.33 35.13
N ILE A 105 -36.66 49.92 35.50
CA ILE A 105 -37.75 50.81 35.84
C ILE A 105 -37.36 51.54 37.13
N PRO A 106 -37.23 52.87 37.17
CA PRO A 106 -37.12 53.57 38.42
C PRO A 106 -38.49 53.56 39.11
N LYS A 107 -38.56 52.93 40.27
CA LYS A 107 -39.64 53.15 41.24
C LYS A 107 -39.45 54.56 41.80
N ASN A 108 -40.46 55.40 41.63
CA ASN A 108 -40.53 56.67 42.33
C ASN A 108 -41.58 56.54 43.43
N GLU A 109 -41.13 56.88 44.65
CA GLU A 109 -41.95 57.14 45.84
C GLU A 109 -42.97 58.27 45.62
#